data_AF-A0A1J5X4H4-F1
#
_entry.id   AF-A0A1J5X4H4-F1
#
_cell.length_a   1.000
_cell.length_b   1.000
_cell.length_c   1.000
_cell.angle_alpha   90.00
_cell.angle_beta   90.00
_cell.angle_gamma   90.00
#
_symmetry.space_group_name_H-M   'P 1'
#
loop_
_entity.id
_entity.type
_entity.pdbx_description
1 polymer ?
#
loop_
_entity_poly.entity_id
_entity_poly.type
_entity_poly.pdbx_seq_one_letter_code
_entity_poly.pdbx_strand_id
1 'polypeptide(L)'
;MGGDSLQDMLKKNILLADELASLFYDFREEDSATTARKFDEFLSGLQEVERFAEGHTQNTRIPASVLECIDRGENPDKVTREMLVALMTENSRANGKIKHLESVGEKIKEKAKAPPGK
;
A
#
# COMPACT_ATOMS: atom_id res chain seq x y z
N MET A 1 21.19 -19.01 1.28
CA MET A 1 21.27 -18.05 0.18
C MET A 1 20.47 -16.83 0.59
N GLY A 2 21.13 -15.80 1.14
CA GLY A 2 20.47 -14.53 1.43
C GLY A 2 20.40 -13.75 0.13
N GLY A 3 19.29 -13.85 -0.58
CA GLY A 3 19.03 -12.97 -1.71
C GLY A 3 18.70 -11.57 -1.18
N ASP A 4 19.23 -10.54 -1.81
CA ASP A 4 18.90 -9.16 -1.48
C ASP A 4 17.38 -8.96 -1.59
N SER A 5 16.79 -8.34 -0.56
CA SER A 5 15.36 -8.02 -0.61
C SER A 5 15.10 -6.93 -1.63
N LEU A 6 13.86 -6.80 -2.14
CA LEU A 6 13.47 -5.66 -2.98
C LEU A 6 13.82 -4.32 -2.34
N GLN A 7 13.71 -4.24 -1.01
CA GLN A 7 14.07 -3.05 -0.26
C GLN A 7 15.57 -2.74 -0.36
N ASP A 8 16.43 -3.75 -0.31
CA ASP A 8 17.88 -3.58 -0.42
C ASP A 8 18.29 -3.20 -1.85
N MET A 9 17.67 -3.81 -2.86
CA MET A 9 17.85 -3.43 -4.27
C MET A 9 17.43 -1.97 -4.52
N LEU A 10 16.28 -1.54 -3.99
CA LEU A 10 15.83 -0.15 -4.10
C LEU A 10 16.78 0.81 -3.38
N LYS A 11 17.22 0.50 -2.16
CA LYS A 11 18.21 1.32 -1.44
C LYS A 11 19.50 1.48 -2.21
N LYS A 12 20.04 0.38 -2.76
CA LYS A 12 21.26 0.41 -3.56
C LYS A 12 21.10 1.31 -4.80
N ASN A 13 19.97 1.20 -5.50
CA ASN A 13 19.69 2.06 -6.66
C ASN A 13 19.53 3.55 -6.29
N ILE A 14 18.89 3.85 -5.16
CA ILE A 14 18.76 5.24 -4.67
C ILE A 14 20.14 5.83 -4.35
N LEU A 15 21.02 5.05 -3.70
CA LEU A 15 22.39 5.48 -3.42
C LEU A 15 23.20 5.69 -4.71
N LEU A 16 23.07 4.80 -5.70
CA LEU A 16 23.70 4.97 -7.00
C LEU A 16 23.21 6.23 -7.73
N ALA A 17 21.92 6.56 -7.61
CA ALA A 17 21.37 7.79 -8.17
C ALA A 17 21.97 9.06 -7.50
N ASP A 18 22.18 9.02 -6.18
CA ASP A 18 22.82 10.11 -5.43
C ASP A 18 24.31 10.28 -5.78
N GLU A 19 25.04 9.16 -5.90
CA GLU A 19 26.43 9.14 -6.39
C GLU A 19 26.53 9.72 -7.81
N LEU A 20 25.63 9.31 -8.72
CA LEU A 20 25.57 9.83 -10.07
C LEU A 20 25.26 11.32 -10.10
N ALA A 21 24.30 11.78 -9.30
CA ALA A 21 24.00 13.21 -9.18
C ALA A 21 25.23 14.02 -8.73
N SER A 22 26.01 13.48 -7.79
CA SER A 22 27.26 14.10 -7.33
C SER A 22 28.33 14.14 -8.43
N LEU A 23 28.48 13.05 -9.21
CA LEU A 23 29.41 12.99 -10.34
C LEU A 23 29.03 13.97 -11.46
N PHE A 24 27.73 14.12 -11.75
CA PHE A 24 27.26 15.08 -12.76
C PHE A 24 27.37 16.54 -12.31
N TYR A 25 27.26 16.81 -11.00
CA TYR A 25 27.39 18.15 -10.45
C TYR A 25 28.81 18.73 -10.62
N ASP A 26 29.84 17.90 -10.41
CA ASP A 26 31.26 18.28 -10.58
C ASP A 26 31.93 17.48 -11.71
N PHE A 27 31.25 17.43 -12.86
CA PHE A 27 31.71 16.61 -13.97
C PHE A 27 33.00 17.13 -14.60
N ARG A 28 33.99 16.25 -14.75
CA ARG A 28 35.20 16.47 -15.54
C ARG A 28 35.29 15.45 -16.68
N GLU A 29 35.84 15.84 -17.82
CA GLU A 29 35.98 14.93 -18.98
C GLU A 29 36.77 13.66 -18.64
N GLU A 30 37.74 13.77 -17.74
CA GLU A 30 38.52 12.66 -17.18
C GLU A 30 37.64 11.60 -16.49
N ASP A 31 36.51 12.00 -15.92
CA ASP A 31 35.58 11.15 -15.19
C ASP A 31 34.50 10.52 -16.10
N SER A 32 34.53 10.80 -17.41
CA SER A 32 33.52 10.32 -18.36
C SER A 32 33.38 8.80 -18.35
N ALA A 33 34.48 8.06 -18.33
CA ALA A 33 34.45 6.59 -18.31
C ALA A 33 33.86 6.04 -16.99
N THR A 34 34.21 6.66 -15.85
CA THR A 34 33.69 6.29 -14.53
C THR A 34 32.20 6.59 -14.44
N THR A 35 31.77 7.75 -14.91
CA THR A 35 30.38 8.20 -14.93
C THR A 35 29.53 7.28 -15.82
N ALA A 36 29.99 6.95 -17.02
CA ALA A 36 29.31 6.01 -17.92
C ALA A 36 29.13 4.63 -17.27
N ARG A 37 30.18 4.08 -16.65
CA ARG A 37 30.10 2.80 -15.93
C ARG A 37 29.09 2.84 -14.77
N LYS A 38 29.08 3.93 -14.00
CA LYS A 38 28.13 4.10 -12.88
C LYS A 38 26.69 4.25 -13.38
N PHE A 39 26.50 4.88 -14.52
CA PHE A 39 25.21 5.00 -15.18
C PHE A 39 24.70 3.64 -15.66
N ASP A 40 25.57 2.83 -16.28
CA ASP A 40 25.25 1.46 -16.68
C ASP A 40 24.92 0.58 -15.47
N GLU A 41 25.62 0.76 -14.35
CA GLU A 41 25.35 0.08 -13.07
C GLU A 41 23.95 0.44 -12.56
N PHE A 42 23.59 1.73 -12.56
CA PHE A 42 22.26 2.21 -12.18
C PHE A 42 21.16 1.65 -13.09
N LEU A 43 21.35 1.67 -14.42
CA LEU A 43 20.39 1.10 -15.36
C LEU A 43 20.19 -0.40 -15.14
N SER A 44 21.29 -1.14 -14.94
CA SER A 44 21.23 -2.57 -14.64
C SER A 44 20.46 -2.83 -13.34
N GLY A 45 20.70 -2.02 -12.31
CA GLY A 45 19.98 -2.11 -11.04
C GLY A 45 18.46 -1.86 -11.18
N LEU A 46 18.04 -0.93 -12.04
CA LEU A 46 16.62 -0.70 -12.33
C LEU A 46 15.98 -1.90 -13.05
N GLN A 47 16.68 -2.51 -14.00
CA GLN A 47 16.21 -3.72 -14.69
C GLN A 47 16.07 -4.91 -13.74
N GLU A 48 16.99 -5.05 -12.78
CA GLU A 48 16.89 -6.09 -11.74
C GLU A 48 15.67 -5.88 -10.84
N VAL A 49 15.38 -4.63 -10.45
CA VAL A 49 14.19 -4.28 -9.67
C VAL A 49 12.92 -4.62 -10.44
N GLU A 50 12.84 -4.28 -11.74
CA GLU A 50 11.70 -4.58 -12.59
C GLU A 50 11.45 -6.09 -12.69
N ARG A 51 12.50 -6.88 -12.98
CA ARG A 51 12.41 -8.35 -13.03
C ARG A 51 12.00 -8.96 -11.69
N PHE A 52 12.52 -8.43 -10.58
CA PHE A 52 12.11 -8.89 -9.26
C PHE A 52 10.62 -8.62 -9.03
N ALA A 53 10.17 -7.40 -9.35
CA ALA A 53 8.77 -7.00 -9.21
C ALA A 53 7.85 -7.89 -10.04
N GLU A 54 8.19 -8.14 -11.31
CA GLU A 54 7.44 -9.04 -12.19
C GLU A 54 7.34 -10.47 -11.65
N GLY A 55 8.39 -10.99 -11.02
CA GLY A 55 8.41 -12.36 -10.50
C GLY A 55 7.72 -12.54 -9.13
N HIS A 56 7.74 -11.51 -8.28
CA HIS A 56 7.39 -11.66 -6.85
C HIS A 56 6.22 -10.80 -6.38
N THR A 57 5.85 -9.75 -7.11
CA THR A 57 4.84 -8.78 -6.65
C THR A 57 3.48 -8.91 -7.34
N GLN A 58 3.30 -9.84 -8.29
CA GLN A 58 2.05 -9.98 -9.05
C GLN A 58 0.80 -10.25 -8.19
N ASN A 59 0.98 -10.86 -7.01
CA ASN A 59 -0.11 -11.14 -6.07
C ASN A 59 -0.31 -10.03 -5.02
N THR A 60 0.50 -8.97 -5.06
CA THR A 60 0.36 -7.83 -4.15
C THR A 60 -0.53 -6.78 -4.81
N ARG A 61 -1.65 -6.44 -4.17
CA ARG A 61 -2.53 -5.36 -4.60
C ARG A 61 -2.41 -4.20 -3.63
N ILE A 62 -2.04 -3.04 -4.15
CA ILE A 62 -1.93 -1.81 -3.37
C ILE A 62 -3.21 -0.99 -3.61
N PRO A 63 -3.97 -0.63 -2.57
CA PRO A 63 -5.12 0.25 -2.71
C PRO A 63 -4.71 1.61 -3.30
N ALA A 64 -5.51 2.17 -4.20
CA ALA A 64 -5.22 3.49 -4.79
C ALA A 64 -5.02 4.59 -3.74
N SER A 65 -5.77 4.54 -2.63
CA SER A 65 -5.61 5.47 -1.51
C SER A 65 -4.23 5.45 -0.86
N VAL A 66 -3.53 4.30 -0.91
CA VAL A 66 -2.14 4.18 -0.43
C VAL A 66 -1.19 4.85 -1.41
N LEU A 67 -1.39 4.70 -2.73
CA LEU A 67 -0.59 5.39 -3.74
C LEU A 67 -0.76 6.91 -3.63
N GLU A 68 -2.00 7.39 -3.55
CA GLU A 68 -2.28 8.82 -3.36
C GLU A 68 -1.68 9.38 -2.06
N CYS A 69 -1.60 8.55 -1.01
CA CYS A 69 -0.96 8.91 0.26
C CYS A 69 0.55 9.10 0.07
N ILE A 70 1.20 8.17 -0.66
CA ILE A 70 2.63 8.25 -0.99
C ILE A 70 2.92 9.48 -1.87
N ASP A 71 2.09 9.75 -2.88
CA ASP A 71 2.26 10.90 -3.79
C ASP A 71 2.20 12.24 -3.05
N ARG A 72 1.46 12.31 -1.94
CA ARG A 72 1.39 13.49 -1.06
C ARG A 72 2.52 13.54 -0.02
N GLY A 73 3.38 12.53 0.06
CA GLY A 73 4.41 12.42 1.10
C GLY A 73 3.83 12.14 2.50
N GLU A 74 2.63 11.58 2.58
CA GLU A 74 2.00 11.19 3.84
C GLU A 74 2.40 9.77 4.25
N ASN A 75 2.29 9.44 5.55
CA ASN A 75 2.53 8.09 6.04
C ASN A 75 1.38 7.14 5.65
N PRO A 76 1.64 6.05 4.87
CA PRO A 76 0.64 5.05 4.49
C PRO A 76 -0.11 4.38 5.66
N ASP A 77 0.51 4.29 6.84
CA ASP A 77 -0.13 3.72 8.03
C ASP A 77 -1.39 4.49 8.45
N LYS A 78 -1.49 5.76 8.08
CA LYS A 78 -2.69 6.58 8.25
C LYS A 78 -3.88 5.98 7.49
N VAL A 79 -3.67 5.53 6.26
CA VAL A 79 -4.72 4.89 5.44
C VAL A 79 -5.20 3.60 6.11
N THR A 80 -4.27 2.77 6.59
CA THR A 80 -4.60 1.54 7.33
C THR A 80 -5.44 1.87 8.57
N ARG A 81 -5.05 2.89 9.34
CA ARG A 81 -5.77 3.32 10.53
C ARG A 81 -7.19 3.80 10.20
N GLU A 82 -7.33 4.65 9.18
CA GLU A 82 -8.63 5.19 8.76
C GLU A 82 -9.56 4.09 8.26
N MET A 83 -9.05 3.14 7.47
CA MET A 83 -9.80 1.97 7.03
C MET A 83 -10.27 1.11 8.21
N LEU A 84 -9.40 0.84 9.18
CA LEU A 84 -9.77 0.09 10.38
C LEU A 84 -10.88 0.79 11.17
N VAL A 85 -10.77 2.10 11.38
CA VAL A 85 -11.80 2.89 12.07
C VAL A 85 -13.13 2.88 11.30
N ALA A 86 -13.10 3.03 9.98
CA ALA A 86 -14.28 2.97 9.14
C ALA A 86 -14.96 1.59 9.22
N LEU A 87 -14.18 0.51 9.15
CA LEU A 87 -14.68 -0.86 9.26
C LEU A 87 -15.29 -1.14 10.65
N MET A 88 -14.64 -0.70 11.72
CA MET A 88 -15.17 -0.84 13.09
C MET A 88 -16.48 -0.08 13.28
N THR A 89 -16.55 1.14 12.74
CA THR A 89 -17.75 1.97 12.76
C THR A 89 -18.89 1.31 11.99
N GLU A 90 -18.61 0.83 10.78
CA GLU A 90 -19.58 0.17 9.92
C GLU A 90 -20.08 -1.15 10.53
N ASN A 91 -19.19 -1.94 11.15
CA ASN A 91 -19.54 -3.17 11.84
C ASN A 91 -20.47 -2.89 13.04
N SER A 92 -20.12 -1.93 13.90
CA SER A 92 -20.97 -1.50 15.01
C SER A 92 -22.35 -1.05 14.53
N ARG A 93 -22.40 -0.29 13.43
CA ARG A 93 -23.63 0.19 12.82
C ARG A 93 -24.48 -0.95 12.26
N ALA A 94 -23.88 -1.88 11.53
CA ALA A 94 -24.57 -3.04 10.96
C ALA A 94 -25.16 -3.93 12.08
N ASN A 95 -24.38 -4.22 13.13
CA ASN A 95 -24.87 -4.97 14.29
C ASN A 95 -26.04 -4.27 15.00
N GLY A 96 -25.99 -2.94 15.13
CA GLY A 96 -27.10 -2.16 15.68
C GLY A 96 -28.38 -2.31 14.85
N LYS A 97 -28.27 -2.28 13.53
CA LYS A 97 -29.40 -2.51 12.62
C LYS A 97 -29.96 -3.92 12.73
N ILE A 98 -29.09 -4.94 12.78
CA ILE A 98 -29.50 -6.34 12.93
C ILE A 98 -30.31 -6.52 14.21
N LYS A 99 -29.78 -6.06 15.35
CA LYS A 99 -30.48 -6.12 16.66
C LYS A 99 -31.83 -5.42 16.63
N HIS A 100 -31.92 -4.28 15.95
CA HIS A 100 -33.19 -3.55 15.80
C HIS A 100 -34.20 -4.36 15.00
N LEU A 101 -33.80 -4.93 13.86
CA LEU A 101 -34.67 -5.76 13.03
C LEU A 101 -35.13 -7.03 13.75
N GLU A 102 -34.25 -7.68 14.51
CA GLU A 102 -34.60 -8.81 15.37
C GLU A 102 -35.67 -8.43 16.41
N SER A 103 -35.48 -7.29 17.10
CA SER A 103 -36.46 -6.79 18.08
C SER A 103 -37.82 -6.48 17.45
N VAL A 104 -37.83 -5.85 16.27
CA VAL A 104 -39.07 -5.58 15.53
C VAL A 104 -39.74 -6.88 15.11
N GLY A 105 -38.97 -7.86 14.62
CA GLY A 105 -39.45 -9.18 14.26
C GLY A 105 -40.15 -9.90 15.43
N GLU A 106 -39.55 -9.88 16.62
CA GLU A 106 -40.16 -10.47 17.82
C GLU A 106 -41.46 -9.76 18.23
N LYS A 107 -41.49 -8.42 18.19
CA LYS A 107 -42.71 -7.65 18.48
C LYS A 107 -43.85 -7.93 17.50
N ILE A 108 -43.52 -8.13 16.21
CA ILE A 108 -44.52 -8.50 15.20
C ILE A 108 -45.07 -9.90 15.49
N LYS A 109 -44.20 -10.88 15.82
CA LYS A 109 -44.62 -12.23 16.21
C LYS A 109 -45.51 -12.22 17.45
N GLU A 110 -45.20 -11.39 18.44
CA GLU A 110 -46.00 -11.24 19.65
C GLU A 110 -47.40 -10.70 19.34
N LYS A 111 -47.50 -9.63 18.53
CA LYS A 111 -48.79 -9.08 18.09
C LYS A 111 -49.60 -10.07 17.25
N ALA A 112 -48.96 -10.87 16.40
CA ALA A 112 -49.64 -11.88 15.59
C ALA A 112 -50.22 -13.05 16.42
N LYS A 113 -49.71 -13.28 17.64
CA LYS A 113 -50.22 -14.31 18.57
C LYS A 113 -51.34 -13.79 19.48
N ALA A 114 -51.59 -12.48 19.53
CA ALA A 114 -52.68 -11.93 20.32
C ALA A 114 -54.04 -12.23 19.65
N PRO A 115 -55.04 -12.77 20.37
CA PRO A 115 -56.33 -13.11 19.78
C PRO A 115 -57.08 -11.85 19.31
N PRO A 116 -57.88 -11.92 18.21
CA PRO A 116 -58.71 -10.81 17.80
C PRO A 116 -59.68 -10.47 18.93
N GLY A 117 -59.67 -9.20 19.35
CA GLY A 117 -60.50 -8.69 20.44
C GLY A 117 -61.97 -9.05 20.21
N LYS A 118 -62.62 -9.53 21.28
CA LYS A 118 -64.08 -9.70 21.36
C LYS A 118 -64.78 -8.35 21.41
#